data_AF-A0A537H3F3-F1
#
_entry.id   AF-A0A537H3F3-F1
#
_cell.length_a   1.000
_cell.length_b   1.000
_cell.length_c   1.000
_cell.angle_alpha   90.00
_cell.angle_beta   90.00
_cell.angle_gamma   90.00
#
_symmetry.space_group_name_H-M   'P 1'
#
loop_
_entity.id
_entity.type
_entity.pdbx_description
1 polymer ?
#
loop_
_entity_poly.entity_id
_entity_poly.type
_entity_poly.pdbx_seq_one_letter_code
_entity_poly.pdbx_strand_id
1 'polypeptide(L)'
;MGLDLSENSNKERKKVTVADFSKMKAQGQRIVMVTSYDYPTSTIADDVGVDSILVGDSYGMVVLGYDTTIPVTVEELLPVCQAVKRGASHSLLIGDMPFLSFQISEEDAIRNAGRFIKEGRMEAVKIEGGREMAHMAKAVSNAGIPVLGHIGLTPQTATLHGGYRIQGKNAHSGKRLVEDAKLLEDAGVFGIVLEMITEEVAKVITQTVSVPTIGIGSGRYCDGQVLVLHDILGLYPRFVPKFAKRYADLAARIGKALGEYASEVRRGTFPEEKHVFKIDDAERNKLDLHQKS
;
A
#
# COMPACT_ATOMS: atom_id res chain seq x y z
N MET A 1 5.76 28.34 -10.12
CA MET A 1 5.28 27.63 -11.33
C MET A 1 4.03 26.88 -10.91
N GLY A 2 2.87 27.48 -11.16
CA GLY A 2 1.58 26.84 -10.90
C GLY A 2 1.38 25.71 -11.89
N LEU A 3 1.02 24.54 -11.38
CA LEU A 3 0.52 23.46 -12.22
C LEU A 3 -0.88 23.87 -12.67
N ASP A 4 -0.99 24.19 -13.95
CA ASP A 4 -2.26 24.37 -14.62
C ASP A 4 -2.95 23.00 -14.69
N LEU A 5 -3.97 22.82 -13.85
CA LEU A 5 -4.81 21.62 -13.80
C LEU A 5 -6.05 21.75 -14.71
N SER A 6 -6.09 22.74 -15.60
CA SER A 6 -7.32 23.09 -16.34
C SER A 6 -7.49 22.42 -17.71
N GLU A 7 -6.76 21.36 -18.03
CA GLU A 7 -7.05 20.53 -19.20
C GLU A 7 -7.07 19.04 -18.86
N ASN A 8 -8.18 18.57 -18.29
CA ASN A 8 -8.73 17.32 -18.77
C ASN A 8 -10.25 17.33 -18.64
N SER A 9 -10.89 17.33 -19.81
CA SER A 9 -12.32 17.23 -20.01
C SER A 9 -12.95 16.17 -19.11
N ASN A 10 -14.05 16.57 -18.48
CA ASN A 10 -14.97 15.84 -17.61
C ASN A 10 -15.41 14.45 -18.16
N LYS A 11 -14.49 13.50 -18.22
CA LYS A 11 -14.78 12.07 -18.35
C LYS A 11 -14.69 11.51 -16.94
N GLU A 12 -15.86 11.23 -16.37
CA GLU A 12 -15.97 10.55 -15.07
C GLU A 12 -15.03 9.35 -15.06
N ARG A 13 -14.05 9.38 -14.15
CA ARG A 13 -13.02 8.34 -14.09
C ARG A 13 -13.72 7.03 -13.76
N LYS A 14 -13.40 5.97 -14.50
CA LYS A 14 -13.99 4.66 -14.25
C LYS A 14 -13.23 3.93 -13.16
N LYS A 15 -13.97 3.14 -12.38
CA LYS A 15 -13.39 2.18 -11.42
C LYS A 15 -12.48 1.19 -12.16
N VAL A 16 -11.24 1.04 -11.70
CA VAL A 16 -10.30 0.02 -12.16
C VAL A 16 -10.70 -1.32 -11.56
N THR A 17 -10.78 -2.35 -12.41
CA THR A 17 -11.14 -3.72 -12.02
C THR A 17 -9.97 -4.68 -12.25
N VAL A 18 -10.08 -5.89 -11.69
CA VAL A 18 -9.13 -6.99 -11.98
C VAL A 18 -9.03 -7.33 -13.47
N ALA A 19 -10.12 -7.14 -14.23
CA ALA A 19 -10.12 -7.35 -15.67
C ALA A 19 -9.32 -6.26 -16.42
N ASP A 20 -9.28 -5.04 -15.88
CA ASP A 20 -8.55 -3.94 -16.50
C ASP A 20 -7.03 -4.14 -16.36
N PHE A 21 -6.56 -4.80 -15.31
CA PHE A 21 -5.15 -5.21 -15.16
C PHE A 21 -4.68 -6.07 -16.35
N SER A 22 -5.50 -7.05 -16.76
CA SER A 22 -5.20 -7.89 -17.93
C SER A 22 -5.23 -7.07 -19.23
N LYS A 23 -6.16 -6.13 -19.37
CA LYS A 23 -6.21 -5.21 -20.54
C LYS A 23 -4.99 -4.30 -20.59
N MET A 24 -4.58 -3.74 -19.45
CA MET A 24 -3.40 -2.87 -19.34
C MET A 24 -2.13 -3.60 -19.81
N LYS A 25 -1.92 -4.85 -19.35
CA LYS A 25 -0.84 -5.70 -19.87
C LYS A 25 -0.93 -5.91 -21.38
N ALA A 26 -2.09 -6.31 -21.89
CA ALA A 26 -2.29 -6.55 -23.32
C ALA A 26 -2.04 -5.29 -24.18
N GLN A 27 -2.29 -4.11 -23.63
CA GLN A 27 -2.08 -2.81 -24.27
C GLN A 27 -0.67 -2.24 -24.03
N GLY A 28 0.16 -2.87 -23.19
CA GLY A 28 1.44 -2.33 -22.76
C GLY A 28 1.33 -1.08 -21.88
N GLN A 29 0.15 -0.80 -21.32
CA GLN A 29 -0.04 0.27 -20.34
C GLN A 29 0.50 -0.17 -18.99
N ARG A 30 1.38 0.65 -18.38
CA ARG A 30 1.97 0.33 -17.09
C ARG A 30 0.97 0.52 -15.95
N ILE A 31 0.86 -0.47 -15.08
CA ILE A 31 0.01 -0.42 -13.89
C ILE A 31 0.74 0.34 -12.78
N VAL A 32 0.09 1.37 -12.23
CA VAL A 32 0.60 2.17 -11.11
C VAL A 32 -0.10 1.74 -9.83
N MET A 33 0.64 1.10 -8.93
CA MET A 33 0.15 0.68 -7.63
C MET A 33 0.92 1.39 -6.52
N VAL A 34 0.22 1.77 -5.44
CA VAL A 34 0.84 2.29 -4.22
C VAL A 34 0.20 1.66 -3.01
N THR A 35 0.91 1.61 -1.88
CA THR A 35 0.23 1.31 -0.61
C THR A 35 -0.52 2.53 -0.06
N SER A 36 -1.53 2.32 0.78
CA SER A 36 -2.14 3.37 1.59
C SER A 36 -2.83 2.74 2.79
N TYR A 37 -2.95 3.48 3.90
CA TYR A 37 -3.41 2.95 5.18
C TYR A 37 -4.40 3.88 5.91
N ASP A 38 -4.83 4.96 5.26
CA ASP A 38 -5.77 5.90 5.87
C ASP A 38 -6.62 6.61 4.81
N TYR A 39 -7.65 7.31 5.28
CA TYR A 39 -8.59 8.02 4.42
C TYR A 39 -7.92 9.18 3.65
N PRO A 40 -7.13 10.09 4.26
CA PRO A 40 -6.56 11.22 3.53
C PRO A 40 -5.60 10.80 2.42
N THR A 41 -4.68 9.86 2.69
CA THR A 41 -3.69 9.43 1.70
C THR A 41 -4.32 8.58 0.61
N SER A 42 -5.35 7.77 0.92
CA SER A 42 -6.05 7.01 -0.12
C SER A 42 -6.89 7.92 -1.02
N THR A 43 -7.50 8.98 -0.47
CA THR A 43 -8.22 10.00 -1.25
C THR A 43 -7.28 10.67 -2.24
N ILE A 44 -6.12 11.14 -1.78
CA ILE A 44 -5.13 11.80 -2.64
C ILE A 44 -4.61 10.82 -3.70
N ALA A 45 -4.27 9.58 -3.31
CA ALA A 45 -3.77 8.58 -4.24
C ALA A 45 -4.82 8.24 -5.32
N ASP A 46 -6.09 8.10 -4.92
CA ASP A 46 -7.20 7.93 -5.84
C ASP A 46 -7.29 9.14 -6.78
N ASP A 47 -7.40 10.37 -6.28
CA ASP A 47 -7.60 11.57 -7.10
C ASP A 47 -6.51 11.79 -8.16
N VAL A 48 -5.25 11.46 -7.86
CA VAL A 48 -4.12 11.61 -8.82
C VAL A 48 -4.04 10.51 -9.87
N GLY A 49 -4.92 9.50 -9.80
CA GLY A 49 -5.04 8.53 -10.88
C GLY A 49 -4.28 7.22 -10.70
N VAL A 50 -3.87 6.82 -9.48
CA VAL A 50 -3.22 5.50 -9.30
C VAL A 50 -4.20 4.38 -9.66
N ASP A 51 -3.73 3.33 -10.33
CA ASP A 51 -4.62 2.25 -10.81
C ASP A 51 -5.08 1.34 -9.66
N SER A 52 -4.24 1.17 -8.63
CA SER A 52 -4.55 0.31 -7.50
C SER A 52 -3.92 0.79 -6.20
N ILE A 53 -4.64 0.54 -5.10
CA ILE A 53 -4.19 0.79 -3.73
C ILE A 53 -4.12 -0.54 -2.98
N LEU A 54 -2.94 -0.83 -2.42
CA LEU A 54 -2.69 -2.00 -1.59
C LEU A 54 -2.68 -1.63 -0.11
N VAL A 55 -3.58 -2.23 0.67
CA VAL A 55 -3.51 -2.20 2.14
C VAL A 55 -2.62 -3.36 2.59
N GLY A 56 -1.31 -3.11 2.56
CA GLY A 56 -0.25 -4.08 2.84
C GLY A 56 0.06 -4.28 4.33
N ASP A 57 0.57 -5.45 4.70
CA ASP A 57 1.08 -5.73 6.06
C ASP A 57 2.30 -4.87 6.45
N SER A 58 2.97 -4.25 5.47
CA SER A 58 3.90 -3.11 5.65
C SER A 58 3.35 -1.99 6.56
N TYR A 59 2.02 -1.88 6.68
CA TYR A 59 1.32 -1.10 7.71
C TYR A 59 1.93 -1.26 9.11
N GLY A 60 2.25 -2.49 9.51
CA GLY A 60 2.85 -2.77 10.82
C GLY A 60 4.13 -1.99 11.06
N MET A 61 4.97 -1.86 10.03
CA MET A 61 6.25 -1.18 10.16
C MET A 61 6.13 0.34 10.03
N VAL A 62 5.39 0.81 9.02
CA VAL A 62 5.38 2.25 8.67
C VAL A 62 4.34 3.06 9.44
N VAL A 63 3.31 2.40 10.00
CA VAL A 63 2.25 3.06 10.79
C VAL A 63 2.29 2.63 12.25
N LEU A 64 2.33 1.32 12.54
CA LEU A 64 2.34 0.83 13.92
C LEU A 64 3.73 0.81 14.58
N GLY A 65 4.79 0.95 13.79
CA GLY A 65 6.17 1.00 14.29
C GLY A 65 6.75 -0.35 14.72
N TYR A 66 6.13 -1.46 14.32
CA TYR A 66 6.69 -2.80 14.47
C TYR A 66 8.03 -2.95 13.72
N ASP A 67 8.88 -3.84 14.21
CA ASP A 67 10.19 -4.09 13.58
C ASP A 67 10.07 -4.97 12.32
N THR A 68 8.97 -5.72 12.19
CA THR A 68 8.66 -6.60 11.05
C THR A 68 7.16 -6.59 10.78
N THR A 69 6.72 -7.18 9.66
CA THR A 69 5.29 -7.35 9.33
C THR A 69 4.62 -8.53 10.04
N ILE A 70 5.40 -9.42 10.67
CA ILE A 70 4.92 -10.65 11.33
C ILE A 70 3.84 -10.41 12.39
N PRO A 71 3.91 -9.36 13.25
CA PRO A 71 2.90 -9.18 14.29
C PRO A 71 1.53 -8.72 13.78
N VAL A 72 1.43 -8.29 12.52
CA VAL A 72 0.19 -7.73 11.96
C VAL A 72 -0.88 -8.82 11.89
N THR A 73 -2.07 -8.49 12.37
CA THR A 73 -3.24 -9.37 12.41
C THR A 73 -4.31 -8.93 11.41
N VAL A 74 -5.27 -9.82 11.13
CA VAL A 74 -6.46 -9.48 10.32
C VAL A 74 -7.25 -8.36 11.02
N GLU A 75 -7.36 -8.43 12.34
CA GLU A 75 -8.09 -7.48 13.19
C GLU A 75 -7.50 -6.07 13.12
N GLU A 76 -6.18 -5.94 12.97
CA GLU A 76 -5.51 -4.66 12.79
C GLU A 76 -5.69 -4.10 11.37
N LEU A 77 -5.76 -4.94 10.35
CA LEU A 77 -5.89 -4.49 8.95
C LEU A 77 -7.33 -4.17 8.53
N LEU A 78 -8.35 -4.83 9.09
CA LEU A 78 -9.74 -4.59 8.67
C LEU A 78 -10.21 -3.12 8.85
N PRO A 79 -9.96 -2.43 9.98
CA PRO A 79 -10.31 -1.01 10.12
C PRO A 79 -9.54 -0.10 9.14
N VAL A 80 -8.30 -0.46 8.81
CA VAL A 80 -7.44 0.24 7.86
C VAL A 80 -8.02 0.11 6.45
N CYS A 81 -8.39 -1.10 6.03
CA CYS A 81 -9.10 -1.38 4.78
C CYS A 81 -10.36 -0.52 4.66
N GLN A 82 -11.16 -0.43 5.73
CA GLN A 82 -12.38 0.39 5.74
C GLN A 82 -12.08 1.89 5.58
N ALA A 83 -11.02 2.40 6.22
CA ALA A 83 -10.58 3.79 6.07
C ALA A 83 -10.16 4.09 4.62
N VAL A 84 -9.35 3.20 4.04
CA VAL A 84 -8.91 3.30 2.64
C VAL A 84 -10.10 3.27 1.68
N LYS A 85 -11.05 2.35 1.89
CA LYS A 85 -12.27 2.25 1.07
C LYS A 85 -13.09 3.55 1.07
N ARG A 86 -13.15 4.26 2.20
CA ARG A 86 -13.87 5.54 2.28
C ARG A 86 -13.20 6.63 1.43
N GLY A 87 -11.89 6.59 1.26
CA GLY A 87 -11.14 7.60 0.50
C GLY A 87 -10.99 7.28 -0.98
N ALA A 88 -10.98 6.01 -1.37
CA ALA A 88 -10.73 5.61 -2.75
C ALA A 88 -11.96 4.98 -3.43
N SER A 89 -12.45 5.66 -4.47
CA SER A 89 -13.63 5.23 -5.23
C SER A 89 -13.28 4.64 -6.60
N HIS A 90 -12.10 4.95 -7.16
CA HIS A 90 -11.72 4.55 -8.53
C HIS A 90 -10.64 3.47 -8.60
N SER A 91 -9.63 3.50 -7.73
CA SER A 91 -8.49 2.59 -7.74
C SER A 91 -8.91 1.19 -7.29
N LEU A 92 -8.38 0.12 -7.90
CA LEU A 92 -8.61 -1.25 -7.44
C LEU A 92 -8.06 -1.44 -6.03
N LEU A 93 -8.90 -1.84 -5.07
CA LEU A 93 -8.50 -1.99 -3.66
C LEU A 93 -8.13 -3.44 -3.33
N ILE A 94 -6.92 -3.65 -2.82
CA ILE A 94 -6.39 -4.96 -2.49
C ILE A 94 -6.02 -5.01 -1.01
N GLY A 95 -6.54 -5.99 -0.27
CA GLY A 95 -6.18 -6.25 1.12
C GLY A 95 -5.12 -7.34 1.21
N ASP A 96 -4.04 -7.11 1.94
CA ASP A 96 -3.01 -8.12 2.13
C ASP A 96 -3.41 -9.11 3.23
N MET A 97 -3.28 -10.41 2.95
CA MET A 97 -3.51 -11.43 3.97
C MET A 97 -2.25 -11.54 4.84
N PRO A 98 -2.33 -11.18 6.14
CA PRO A 98 -1.14 -11.18 7.01
C PRO A 98 -0.66 -12.60 7.32
N PHE A 99 0.54 -12.70 7.90
CA PHE A 99 1.14 -13.97 8.27
C PHE A 99 0.21 -14.83 9.15
N LEU A 100 0.19 -16.14 8.89
CA LEU A 100 -0.71 -17.14 9.47
C LEU A 100 -2.21 -16.96 9.22
N SER A 101 -2.65 -15.95 8.45
CA SER A 101 -4.07 -15.83 8.09
C SER A 101 -4.51 -16.75 6.94
N PHE A 102 -3.56 -17.33 6.19
CA PHE A 102 -3.85 -18.21 5.05
C PHE A 102 -3.00 -19.50 5.01
N GLN A 103 -1.93 -19.57 5.82
CA GLN A 103 -0.98 -20.68 5.80
C GLN A 103 -1.48 -21.92 6.58
N ILE A 104 -2.50 -21.76 7.43
CA ILE A 104 -2.96 -22.81 8.36
C ILE A 104 -3.80 -23.86 7.61
N SER A 105 -4.82 -23.42 6.89
CA SER A 105 -5.76 -24.29 6.18
C SER A 105 -6.46 -23.53 5.04
N GLU A 106 -6.98 -24.26 4.05
CA GLU A 106 -7.78 -23.68 2.97
C GLU A 106 -9.04 -22.98 3.54
N GLU A 107 -9.65 -23.56 4.58
CA GLU A 107 -10.82 -22.98 5.24
C GLU A 107 -10.49 -21.61 5.87
N ASP A 108 -9.39 -21.50 6.60
CA ASP A 108 -8.96 -20.23 7.20
C ASP A 108 -8.57 -19.21 6.14
N ALA A 109 -7.87 -19.64 5.08
CA ALA A 109 -7.52 -18.77 3.96
C ALA A 109 -8.78 -18.18 3.30
N ILE A 110 -9.77 -19.02 2.97
CA ILE A 110 -11.04 -18.57 2.38
C ILE A 110 -11.81 -17.68 3.35
N ARG A 111 -11.88 -18.06 4.63
CA ARG A 111 -12.59 -17.31 5.67
C ARG A 111 -11.99 -15.91 5.84
N ASN A 112 -10.68 -15.80 6.02
CA ASN A 112 -10.00 -14.53 6.20
C ASN A 112 -10.02 -13.68 4.93
N ALA A 113 -9.83 -14.27 3.74
CA ALA A 113 -10.01 -13.55 2.49
C ALA A 113 -11.43 -12.98 2.36
N GLY A 114 -12.44 -13.78 2.71
CA GLY A 114 -13.84 -13.35 2.75
C GLY A 114 -14.09 -12.18 3.71
N ARG A 115 -13.37 -12.10 4.83
CA ARG A 115 -13.44 -10.95 5.75
C ARG A 115 -12.87 -9.68 5.11
N PHE A 116 -11.73 -9.75 4.39
CA PHE A 116 -11.20 -8.60 3.66
C PHE A 116 -12.18 -8.05 2.63
N ILE A 117 -12.90 -8.92 1.92
CA ILE A 117 -13.94 -8.50 0.96
C ILE A 117 -15.17 -7.93 1.68
N LYS A 118 -15.73 -8.66 2.65
CA LYS A 118 -17.02 -8.31 3.28
C LYS A 118 -16.91 -7.18 4.31
N GLU A 119 -15.94 -7.28 5.20
CA GLU A 119 -15.73 -6.35 6.31
C GLU A 119 -14.75 -5.24 5.92
N GLY A 120 -13.64 -5.61 5.27
CA GLY A 120 -12.63 -4.66 4.78
C GLY A 120 -13.09 -3.87 3.56
N ARG A 121 -14.10 -4.36 2.82
CA ARG A 121 -14.60 -3.75 1.57
C ARG A 121 -13.53 -3.67 0.47
N MET A 122 -12.57 -4.59 0.51
CA MET A 122 -11.57 -4.78 -0.55
C MET A 122 -12.19 -5.54 -1.73
N GLU A 123 -11.55 -5.48 -2.88
CA GLU A 123 -12.03 -6.12 -4.12
C GLU A 123 -11.21 -7.36 -4.48
N ALA A 124 -10.02 -7.47 -3.90
CA ALA A 124 -9.11 -8.59 -4.05
C ALA A 124 -8.26 -8.75 -2.78
N VAL A 125 -7.57 -9.88 -2.69
CA VAL A 125 -6.57 -10.13 -1.64
C VAL A 125 -5.18 -10.40 -2.21
N LYS A 126 -4.12 -10.06 -1.46
CA LYS A 126 -2.74 -10.48 -1.77
C LYS A 126 -2.34 -11.65 -0.88
N ILE A 127 -1.70 -12.67 -1.48
CA ILE A 127 -1.17 -13.85 -0.78
C ILE A 127 0.30 -14.02 -1.14
N GLU A 128 1.14 -14.22 -0.13
CA GLU A 128 2.58 -14.48 -0.30
C GLU A 128 2.88 -15.96 -0.39
N GLY A 129 3.80 -16.31 -1.30
CA GLY A 129 4.35 -17.65 -1.43
C GLY A 129 4.31 -18.15 -2.87
N GLY A 130 5.28 -19.00 -3.20
CA GLY A 130 5.40 -19.63 -4.51
C GLY A 130 4.62 -20.94 -4.57
N ARG A 131 5.27 -21.99 -5.06
CA ARG A 131 4.69 -23.34 -5.17
C ARG A 131 4.06 -23.86 -3.88
N GLU A 132 4.62 -23.50 -2.73
CA GLU A 132 4.14 -23.94 -1.42
C GLU A 132 2.78 -23.34 -1.05
N MET A 133 2.42 -22.17 -1.59
CA MET A 133 1.14 -21.50 -1.35
C MET A 133 0.20 -21.46 -2.56
N ALA A 134 0.61 -22.01 -3.71
CA ALA A 134 -0.23 -22.07 -4.90
C ALA A 134 -1.57 -22.77 -4.66
N HIS A 135 -1.60 -23.81 -3.81
CA HIS A 135 -2.85 -24.47 -3.43
C HIS A 135 -3.80 -23.56 -2.62
N MET A 136 -3.27 -22.73 -1.72
CA MET A 136 -4.06 -21.74 -0.98
C MET A 136 -4.61 -20.64 -1.89
N ALA A 137 -3.76 -20.11 -2.79
CA ALA A 137 -4.20 -19.14 -3.79
C ALA A 137 -5.32 -19.72 -4.67
N LYS A 138 -5.21 -20.98 -5.06
CA LYS A 138 -6.23 -21.70 -5.82
C LYS A 138 -7.53 -21.88 -5.05
N ALA A 139 -7.46 -22.26 -3.77
CA ALA A 139 -8.64 -22.42 -2.93
C ALA A 139 -9.42 -21.10 -2.79
N VAL A 140 -8.71 -19.98 -2.55
CA VAL A 140 -9.31 -18.65 -2.45
C VAL A 140 -9.87 -18.17 -3.80
N SER A 141 -9.13 -18.39 -4.89
CA SER A 141 -9.58 -18.07 -6.25
C SER A 141 -10.85 -18.87 -6.64
N ASN A 142 -10.88 -20.17 -6.38
CA ASN A 142 -12.04 -21.04 -6.62
C ASN A 142 -13.26 -20.66 -5.78
N ALA A 143 -13.08 -20.04 -4.61
CA ALA A 143 -14.15 -19.49 -3.81
C ALA A 143 -14.72 -18.17 -4.38
N GLY A 144 -14.20 -17.68 -5.51
CA GLY A 144 -14.66 -16.49 -6.21
C GLY A 144 -14.01 -15.18 -5.73
N ILE A 145 -12.91 -15.26 -4.97
CA ILE A 145 -12.18 -14.08 -4.47
C ILE A 145 -10.93 -13.87 -5.33
N PRO A 146 -10.77 -12.72 -6.01
CA PRO A 146 -9.57 -12.45 -6.79
C PRO A 146 -8.30 -12.40 -5.93
N VAL A 147 -7.26 -13.12 -6.36
CA VAL A 147 -5.97 -13.21 -5.65
C VAL A 147 -4.87 -12.55 -6.47
N LEU A 148 -4.13 -11.64 -5.85
CA LEU A 148 -2.84 -11.15 -6.31
C LEU A 148 -1.77 -12.02 -5.66
N GLY A 149 -1.04 -12.81 -6.45
CA GLY A 149 0.08 -13.60 -5.94
C GLY A 149 1.28 -12.73 -5.58
N HIS A 150 2.18 -13.20 -4.73
CA HIS A 150 3.43 -12.52 -4.41
C HIS A 150 4.57 -13.53 -4.26
N ILE A 151 5.60 -13.40 -5.12
CA ILE A 151 6.83 -14.21 -5.09
C ILE A 151 8.09 -13.34 -5.12
N GLY A 152 9.23 -13.98 -4.86
CA GLY A 152 10.50 -13.29 -4.69
C GLY A 152 10.85 -13.25 -3.21
N LEU A 153 11.18 -12.07 -2.70
CA LEU A 153 11.27 -11.87 -1.27
C LEU A 153 9.85 -11.70 -0.71
N THR A 154 9.40 -12.67 0.09
CA THR A 154 8.14 -12.61 0.83
C THR A 154 8.44 -12.24 2.30
N PRO A 155 8.18 -10.99 2.74
CA PRO A 155 8.52 -10.53 4.08
C PRO A 155 8.02 -11.44 5.21
N GLN A 156 6.84 -12.05 5.04
CA GLN A 156 6.23 -12.93 6.03
C GLN A 156 7.04 -14.20 6.32
N THR A 157 7.92 -14.60 5.40
CA THR A 157 8.79 -15.77 5.54
C THR A 157 10.28 -15.40 5.47
N ALA A 158 10.62 -14.11 5.54
CA ALA A 158 12.00 -13.62 5.39
C ALA A 158 12.98 -14.27 6.37
N THR A 159 12.53 -14.67 7.57
CA THR A 159 13.34 -15.41 8.55
C THR A 159 13.85 -16.75 8.02
N LEU A 160 13.05 -17.47 7.21
CA LEU A 160 13.47 -18.72 6.56
C LEU A 160 14.60 -18.50 5.55
N HIS A 161 14.69 -17.29 4.99
CA HIS A 161 15.64 -16.91 3.96
C HIS A 161 16.84 -16.12 4.49
N GLY A 162 16.97 -16.00 5.82
CA GLY A 162 18.05 -15.25 6.46
C GLY A 162 17.95 -13.74 6.24
N GLY A 163 16.72 -13.22 6.21
CA GLY A 163 16.38 -11.80 6.12
C GLY A 163 16.01 -11.33 4.71
N TYR A 164 15.98 -10.00 4.55
CA TYR A 164 15.59 -9.31 3.31
C TYR A 164 16.70 -9.39 2.26
N ARG A 165 16.69 -10.45 1.44
CA ARG A 165 17.71 -10.73 0.43
C ARG A 165 17.14 -10.73 -0.99
N ILE A 166 17.93 -10.22 -1.93
CA ILE A 166 17.63 -10.28 -3.37
C ILE A 166 17.54 -11.75 -3.82
N GLN A 167 16.49 -12.08 -4.59
CA GLN A 167 16.22 -13.38 -5.17
C GLN A 167 16.62 -13.44 -6.66
N GLY A 168 16.71 -14.65 -7.22
CA GLY A 168 17.02 -14.82 -8.66
C GLY A 168 18.47 -14.49 -9.05
N LYS A 169 19.43 -14.59 -8.11
CA LYS A 169 20.85 -14.23 -8.36
C LYS A 169 21.60 -15.19 -9.29
N ASN A 170 21.03 -16.35 -9.58
CA ASN A 170 21.61 -17.33 -10.50
C ASN A 170 20.52 -18.08 -11.27
N ALA A 171 20.90 -18.75 -12.35
CA ALA A 171 19.97 -19.43 -13.25
C ALA A 171 19.09 -20.48 -12.55
N HIS A 172 19.62 -21.20 -11.56
CA HIS A 172 18.84 -22.20 -10.82
C HIS A 172 17.73 -21.53 -9.99
N SER A 173 18.06 -20.50 -9.20
CA SER A 173 17.07 -19.73 -8.45
C SER A 173 16.07 -19.00 -9.35
N GLY A 174 16.51 -18.47 -10.49
CA GLY A 174 15.65 -17.81 -11.46
C GLY A 174 14.65 -18.76 -12.12
N LYS A 175 15.08 -19.98 -12.50
CA LYS A 175 14.18 -21.01 -13.03
C LYS A 175 13.09 -21.39 -12.03
N ARG A 176 13.43 -21.53 -10.75
CA ARG A 176 12.43 -21.80 -9.70
C ARG A 176 11.38 -20.69 -9.61
N LEU A 177 11.80 -19.42 -9.62
CA LEU A 177 10.85 -18.30 -9.61
C LEU A 177 9.93 -18.25 -10.85
N VAL A 178 10.44 -18.65 -12.01
CA VAL A 178 9.62 -18.79 -13.23
C VAL A 178 8.60 -19.92 -13.08
N GLU A 179 8.99 -21.06 -12.50
CA GLU A 179 8.07 -22.16 -12.21
C GLU A 179 7.02 -21.76 -11.16
N ASP A 180 7.42 -21.06 -10.09
CA ASP A 180 6.51 -20.57 -9.07
C ASP A 180 5.48 -19.59 -9.66
N ALA A 181 5.90 -18.69 -10.55
CA ALA A 181 5.00 -17.77 -11.24
C ALA A 181 3.96 -18.51 -12.10
N LYS A 182 4.36 -19.55 -12.82
CA LYS A 182 3.44 -20.40 -13.60
C LYS A 182 2.46 -21.14 -12.70
N LEU A 183 2.92 -21.69 -11.58
CA LEU A 183 2.06 -22.38 -10.63
C LEU A 183 1.01 -21.45 -10.01
N LEU A 184 1.37 -20.19 -9.75
CA LEU A 184 0.40 -19.19 -9.31
C LEU A 184 -0.58 -18.79 -10.41
N GLU A 185 -0.11 -18.64 -11.65
CA GLU A 185 -0.99 -18.43 -12.80
C GLU A 185 -2.00 -19.59 -12.96
N ASP A 186 -1.52 -20.84 -12.89
CA ASP A 186 -2.38 -22.05 -12.92
C ASP A 186 -3.32 -22.14 -11.71
N ALA A 187 -2.97 -21.52 -10.59
CA ALA A 187 -3.82 -21.37 -9.41
C ALA A 187 -4.93 -20.30 -9.60
N GLY A 188 -4.88 -19.53 -10.69
CA GLY A 188 -5.90 -18.55 -11.03
C GLY A 188 -5.73 -17.20 -10.34
N VAL A 189 -4.50 -16.79 -10.01
CA VAL A 189 -4.22 -15.41 -9.59
C VAL A 189 -4.48 -14.45 -10.76
N PHE A 190 -4.95 -13.23 -10.50
CA PHE A 190 -5.17 -12.22 -11.57
C PHE A 190 -3.92 -11.39 -11.89
N GLY A 191 -2.87 -11.54 -11.09
CA GLY A 191 -1.58 -10.86 -11.25
C GLY A 191 -0.59 -11.34 -10.19
N ILE A 192 0.69 -10.96 -10.34
CA ILE A 192 1.78 -11.42 -9.48
C ILE A 192 2.69 -10.26 -9.11
N VAL A 193 2.86 -9.99 -7.82
CA VAL A 193 3.92 -9.12 -7.30
C VAL A 193 5.25 -9.86 -7.36
N LEU A 194 6.26 -9.20 -7.90
CA LEU A 194 7.65 -9.65 -7.95
C LEU A 194 8.47 -8.73 -7.05
N GLU A 195 8.90 -9.21 -5.89
CA GLU A 195 9.66 -8.41 -4.92
C GLU A 195 11.13 -8.81 -4.83
N MET A 196 12.01 -7.81 -4.96
CA MET A 196 13.47 -7.97 -4.88
C MET A 196 14.02 -9.12 -5.74
N ILE A 197 13.50 -9.29 -6.96
CA ILE A 197 13.98 -10.24 -7.96
C ILE A 197 14.95 -9.51 -8.91
N THR A 198 16.01 -10.16 -9.40
CA THR A 198 16.89 -9.58 -10.42
C THR A 198 16.12 -9.18 -11.69
N GLU A 199 16.50 -8.06 -12.31
CA GLU A 199 15.77 -7.47 -13.46
C GLU A 199 15.65 -8.48 -14.62
N GLU A 200 16.68 -9.28 -14.86
CA GLU A 200 16.70 -10.31 -15.90
C GLU A 200 15.67 -11.41 -15.63
N VAL A 201 15.57 -11.88 -14.39
CA VAL A 201 14.60 -12.93 -14.01
C VAL A 201 13.18 -12.37 -14.04
N ALA A 202 12.96 -11.16 -13.52
CA ALA A 202 11.66 -10.50 -13.56
C ALA A 202 11.16 -10.30 -15.00
N LYS A 203 12.07 -9.93 -15.92
CA LYS A 203 11.76 -9.85 -17.36
C LYS A 203 11.32 -11.20 -17.92
N VAL A 204 12.05 -12.28 -17.63
CA VAL A 204 11.69 -13.63 -18.09
C VAL A 204 10.33 -14.04 -17.55
N ILE A 205 10.06 -13.83 -16.24
CA ILE A 205 8.75 -14.12 -15.64
C ILE A 205 7.64 -13.34 -16.36
N THR A 206 7.81 -12.02 -16.52
CA THR A 206 6.83 -11.13 -17.15
C THR A 206 6.45 -11.57 -18.57
N GLN A 207 7.43 -12.05 -19.34
CA GLN A 207 7.24 -12.57 -20.70
C GLN A 207 6.66 -13.98 -20.74
N THR A 208 6.75 -14.72 -19.64
CA THR A 208 6.35 -16.13 -19.57
C THR A 208 4.89 -16.29 -19.14
N VAL A 209 4.43 -15.51 -18.15
CA VAL A 209 3.04 -15.58 -17.65
C VAL A 209 2.14 -14.61 -18.41
N SER A 210 0.90 -15.01 -18.64
CA SER A 210 -0.14 -14.18 -19.27
C SER A 210 -0.72 -13.13 -18.33
N VAL A 211 -0.74 -13.40 -17.02
CA VAL A 211 -1.19 -12.44 -15.99
C VAL A 211 -0.20 -11.29 -15.79
N PRO A 212 -0.65 -10.09 -15.41
CA PRO A 212 0.23 -8.95 -15.13
C PRO A 212 1.16 -9.17 -13.95
N THR A 213 2.38 -8.66 -14.11
CA THR A 213 3.42 -8.65 -13.08
C THR A 213 3.61 -7.24 -12.51
N ILE A 214 3.70 -7.11 -11.19
CA ILE A 214 3.90 -5.83 -10.50
C ILE A 214 5.25 -5.88 -9.79
N GLY A 215 6.20 -5.04 -10.22
CA GLY A 215 7.54 -5.00 -9.64
C GLY A 215 7.62 -4.14 -8.39
N ILE A 216 8.40 -4.60 -7.40
CA ILE A 216 8.92 -3.77 -6.32
C ILE A 216 10.38 -4.17 -6.07
N GLY A 217 11.31 -3.32 -6.51
CA GLY A 217 12.73 -3.68 -6.56
C GLY A 217 13.06 -4.81 -7.52
N SER A 218 12.23 -5.01 -8.56
CA SER A 218 12.38 -6.09 -9.56
C SER A 218 12.65 -5.58 -10.98
N GLY A 219 13.26 -4.39 -11.10
CA GLY A 219 13.63 -3.79 -12.38
C GLY A 219 12.44 -3.25 -13.18
N ARG A 220 12.71 -2.83 -14.42
CA ARG A 220 11.78 -2.01 -15.22
C ARG A 220 10.83 -2.80 -16.10
N TYR A 221 11.01 -4.11 -16.19
CA TYR A 221 10.33 -4.92 -17.21
C TYR A 221 8.96 -5.44 -16.79
N CYS A 222 8.62 -5.44 -15.49
CA CYS A 222 7.29 -5.80 -14.98
C CYS A 222 6.18 -4.93 -15.58
N ASP A 223 4.99 -5.49 -15.77
CA ASP A 223 3.82 -4.82 -16.34
C ASP A 223 3.35 -3.60 -15.52
N GLY A 224 3.66 -3.56 -14.23
CA GLY A 224 3.46 -2.41 -13.36
C GLY A 224 4.51 -2.30 -12.26
N GLN A 225 4.34 -1.33 -11.38
CA GLN A 225 5.18 -1.12 -10.21
C GLN A 225 4.34 -0.84 -8.98
N VAL A 226 4.82 -1.31 -7.82
CA VAL A 226 4.29 -0.95 -6.50
C VAL A 226 5.40 -0.39 -5.61
N LEU A 227 5.08 0.62 -4.83
CA LEU A 227 5.93 1.12 -3.76
C LEU A 227 5.10 1.43 -2.50
N VAL A 228 5.76 1.32 -1.35
CA VAL A 228 5.19 1.77 -0.09
C VAL A 228 5.07 3.30 -0.12
N LEU A 229 3.87 3.84 0.08
CA LEU A 229 3.61 5.29 -0.03
C LEU A 229 4.49 6.11 0.91
N HIS A 230 4.83 5.56 2.07
CA HIS A 230 5.71 6.22 3.04
C HIS A 230 7.15 6.37 2.51
N ASP A 231 7.63 5.45 1.68
CA ASP A 231 8.95 5.56 1.03
C ASP A 231 8.92 6.59 -0.10
N ILE A 232 7.83 6.63 -0.88
CA ILE A 232 7.61 7.63 -1.94
C ILE A 232 7.64 9.04 -1.33
N LEU A 233 6.93 9.24 -0.23
CA LEU A 233 6.76 10.55 0.41
C LEU A 233 7.89 10.91 1.41
N GLY A 234 8.82 9.98 1.67
CA GLY A 234 9.88 10.20 2.66
C GLY A 234 9.34 10.41 4.07
N LEU A 235 8.28 9.69 4.45
CA LEU A 235 7.66 9.73 5.78
C LEU A 235 8.31 8.73 6.75
N TYR A 236 8.88 7.63 6.24
CA TYR A 236 9.51 6.63 7.09
C TYR A 236 10.98 7.00 7.37
N PRO A 237 11.34 7.39 8.61
CA PRO A 237 12.65 7.98 8.89
C PRO A 237 13.74 6.93 9.14
N ARG A 238 13.36 5.68 9.44
CA ARG A 238 14.31 4.64 9.89
C ARG A 238 15.19 4.13 8.76
N PHE A 239 14.62 3.95 7.56
CA PHE A 239 15.30 3.33 6.44
C PHE A 239 14.61 3.68 5.13
N VAL A 240 15.36 3.74 4.02
CA VAL A 240 14.81 3.82 2.67
C VAL A 240 15.34 2.62 1.88
N PRO A 241 14.47 1.76 1.33
CA PRO A 241 14.90 0.67 0.48
C PRO A 241 15.67 1.18 -0.73
N LYS A 242 16.77 0.50 -1.12
CA LYS A 242 17.60 0.93 -2.27
C LYS A 242 16.83 1.04 -3.59
N PHE A 243 15.74 0.30 -3.74
CA PHE A 243 14.90 0.34 -4.93
C PHE A 243 13.86 1.47 -4.92
N ALA A 244 13.60 2.07 -3.75
CA ALA A 244 12.57 3.09 -3.62
C ALA A 244 13.16 4.46 -4.00
N LYS A 245 12.50 5.15 -4.94
CA LYS A 245 12.78 6.55 -5.22
C LYS A 245 11.92 7.42 -4.30
N ARG A 246 12.58 8.26 -3.51
CA ARG A 246 11.92 9.30 -2.71
C ARG A 246 11.54 10.48 -3.62
N TYR A 247 10.24 10.80 -3.67
CA TYR A 247 9.69 11.91 -4.45
C TYR A 247 9.46 13.18 -3.59
N ALA A 248 9.37 13.02 -2.27
CA ALA A 248 9.28 14.13 -1.31
C ALA A 248 10.02 13.78 -0.01
N ASP A 249 10.36 14.78 0.81
CA ASP A 249 10.87 14.59 2.17
C ASP A 249 9.88 15.19 3.17
N LEU A 250 8.77 14.49 3.38
CA LEU A 250 7.71 14.98 4.25
C LEU A 250 8.09 14.89 5.73
N ALA A 251 8.91 13.92 6.14
CA ALA A 251 9.37 13.84 7.53
C ALA A 251 10.12 15.12 7.94
N ALA A 252 11.05 15.61 7.10
CA ALA A 252 11.76 16.86 7.37
C ALA A 252 10.80 18.07 7.41
N ARG A 253 9.83 18.13 6.49
CA ARG A 253 8.84 19.23 6.44
C ARG A 253 7.90 19.24 7.65
N ILE A 254 7.41 18.07 8.06
CA ILE A 254 6.58 17.91 9.25
C ILE A 254 7.37 18.32 10.49
N GLY A 255 8.61 17.83 10.63
CA GLY A 255 9.48 18.19 11.75
C GLY A 255 9.71 19.69 11.86
N LYS A 256 9.94 20.38 10.73
CA LYS A 256 10.05 21.84 10.68
C LYS A 256 8.77 22.53 11.13
N ALA A 257 7.62 22.16 10.56
CA ALA A 257 6.33 22.79 10.88
C ALA A 257 5.94 22.61 12.35
N LEU A 258 6.13 21.41 12.91
CA LEU A 258 5.87 21.14 14.33
C LEU A 258 6.85 21.90 15.24
N GLY A 259 8.11 22.02 14.82
CA GLY A 259 9.11 22.81 15.53
C GLY A 259 8.76 24.31 15.57
N GLU A 260 8.32 24.86 14.44
CA GLU A 260 7.85 26.25 14.33
C GLU A 260 6.63 26.49 15.23
N TYR A 261 5.59 25.66 15.12
CA TYR A 261 4.40 25.73 15.97
C TYR A 261 4.76 25.67 17.46
N ALA A 262 5.59 24.70 17.87
CA ALA A 262 6.02 24.57 19.26
C ALA A 262 6.82 25.78 19.74
N SER A 263 7.58 26.43 18.85
CA SER A 263 8.34 27.65 19.15
C SER A 263 7.41 28.85 19.34
N GLU A 264 6.42 29.02 18.47
CA GLU A 264 5.45 30.12 18.55
C GLU A 264 4.57 30.02 19.78
N VAL A 265 4.11 28.82 20.15
CA VAL A 265 3.35 28.59 21.39
C VAL A 265 4.19 28.96 22.62
N ARG A 266 5.45 28.51 22.69
CA ARG A 266 6.34 28.80 23.83
C ARG A 266 6.67 30.29 23.97
N ARG A 267 6.72 31.03 22.86
CA ARG A 267 6.94 32.49 22.86
C ARG A 267 5.65 33.29 23.07
N GLY A 268 4.48 32.65 23.07
CA GLY A 268 3.19 33.34 23.09
C GLY A 268 2.88 34.11 21.79
N THR A 269 3.56 33.78 20.68
CA THR A 269 3.28 34.36 19.36
C THR A 269 2.04 33.72 18.74
N PHE A 270 1.82 32.43 18.99
CA PHE A 270 0.58 31.73 18.66
C PHE A 270 -0.25 31.49 19.94
N PRO A 271 -1.57 31.73 19.92
CA PRO A 271 -2.35 32.27 18.80
C PRO A 271 -2.13 33.77 18.57
N GLU A 272 -2.02 34.18 17.31
CA GLU A 272 -2.17 35.59 16.90
C GLU A 272 -3.62 36.07 17.09
N GLU A 273 -3.85 37.39 17.09
CA GLU A 273 -5.18 37.99 17.27
C GLU A 273 -6.24 37.48 16.27
N LYS A 274 -5.84 37.17 15.02
CA LYS A 274 -6.76 36.60 14.01
C LYS A 274 -7.22 35.17 14.32
N HIS A 275 -6.54 34.48 15.23
CA HIS A 275 -6.84 33.11 15.65
C HIS A 275 -7.55 33.05 17.02
N VAL A 276 -7.86 34.20 17.64
CA VAL A 276 -8.59 34.23 18.92
C VAL A 276 -10.05 34.65 18.71
N PHE A 277 -10.94 34.02 19.47
CA PHE A 277 -12.32 34.46 19.59
C PHE A 277 -12.44 35.45 20.74
N LYS A 278 -13.17 36.55 20.53
CA LYS A 278 -13.40 37.59 21.54
C LYS A 278 -14.81 37.47 22.08
N ILE A 279 -14.96 37.69 23.38
CA ILE A 279 -16.28 37.93 23.99
C ILE A 279 -16.70 39.38 23.69
N ASP A 280 -18.01 39.63 23.68
CA ASP A 280 -18.54 41.00 23.67
C ASP A 280 -18.06 41.78 24.90
N ASP A 281 -17.72 43.05 24.71
CA ASP A 281 -17.15 43.89 25.78
C ASP A 281 -18.13 44.09 26.95
N ALA A 282 -19.45 44.10 26.72
CA ALA A 282 -20.43 44.24 27.78
C ALA A 282 -20.50 42.98 28.67
N GLU A 283 -20.35 41.79 28.08
CA GLU A 283 -20.23 40.55 28.84
C GLU A 283 -18.85 40.42 29.51
N ARG A 284 -17.78 40.90 28.85
CA ARG A 284 -16.44 40.96 29.44
C ARG A 284 -16.42 41.77 30.73
N ASN A 285 -17.05 42.94 30.74
CA ASN A 285 -17.09 43.83 31.91
C ASN A 285 -17.84 43.21 33.11
N LYS A 286 -18.72 42.22 32.87
CA LYS A 286 -19.39 41.47 33.95
C LYS A 286 -18.47 40.41 34.58
N LEU A 287 -17.43 39.98 33.85
CA LEU A 287 -16.40 39.04 34.35
C LEU A 287 -15.35 39.74 35.22
N ASP A 288 -15.24 41.06 35.15
CA ASP A 288 -14.38 41.88 36.02
C ASP A 288 -14.95 41.97 37.45
N LEU A 289 -15.17 40.80 38.07
CA LEU A 289 -15.47 40.66 39.49
C LEU A 289 -14.15 40.69 40.28
N HIS A 290 -13.87 41.84 40.88
CA HIS A 290 -12.85 42.10 41.91
C HIS A 290 -11.37 42.03 41.49
N GLN A 291 -10.86 43.11 40.88
CA GLN A 291 -9.53 43.63 41.22
C GLN A 291 -9.69 44.98 41.94
N LYS A 292 -10.10 44.92 43.21
CA LYS A 292 -9.89 45.99 44.18
C LYS A 292 -9.38 45.35 45.47
N SER A 293 -8.06 45.38 45.64
CA SER A 293 -7.42 45.44 46.94
C SER A 293 -6.70 46.78 47.00
#